data_AF-A0A3M9ZKD6-F1
#
_entry.id   AF-A0A3M9ZKD6-F1
#
_cell.length_a   1.000
_cell.length_b   1.000
_cell.length_c   1.000
_cell.angle_alpha   90.00
_cell.angle_beta   90.00
_cell.angle_gamma   90.00
#
_symmetry.space_group_name_H-M   'P 1'
#
loop_
_entity.id
_entity.type
_entity.pdbx_description
1 polymer ?
#
loop_
_entity_poly.entity_id
_entity_poly.type
_entity_poly.pdbx_seq_one_letter_code
_entity_poly.pdbx_strand_id
1 'polypeptide(L)'
;MSFQATKSIDGIRFSVWSPTEIRKYSVAEITAPETYDEDGMAVQGGLMDGRLGTLEPGQKCLTCGNTSARCPGHFGHIELAEPVFHIAFIDNIYKLLLMTCRSCSRLKIPQDHLDELARVKSREAAYTIVSQKRIPEGILEKARKAKECPHCGKAQYELIFTKPTNFIEKTEAGENRLLPMTIRARFFQIPDADLDLLGYDPS
;
A
#
# COMPACT_ATOMS: atom_id res chain seq x y z
N MET A 1 -16.01 39.96 -18.91
CA MET A 1 -14.80 39.11 -18.87
C MET A 1 -14.70 38.52 -17.48
N SER A 2 -14.93 37.22 -17.31
CA SER A 2 -14.79 36.58 -16.00
C SER A 2 -13.31 36.45 -15.66
N PHE A 3 -12.88 37.04 -14.55
CA PHE A 3 -11.54 36.83 -14.02
C PHE A 3 -11.38 35.35 -13.64
N GLN A 4 -10.61 34.61 -14.43
CA GLN A 4 -10.27 33.23 -14.11
C GLN A 4 -9.02 33.25 -13.25
N ALA A 5 -9.19 33.13 -11.94
CA ALA A 5 -8.08 33.08 -11.00
C ALA A 5 -7.26 31.80 -11.25
N THR A 6 -6.04 31.96 -11.75
CA THR A 6 -5.09 30.86 -11.92
C THR A 6 -4.52 30.47 -10.55
N LYS A 7 -4.50 29.17 -10.25
CA LYS A 7 -3.88 28.62 -9.04
C LYS A 7 -2.47 28.12 -9.38
N SER A 8 -1.52 28.35 -8.49
CA SER A 8 -0.18 27.76 -8.54
C SER A 8 -0.12 26.51 -7.67
N ILE A 9 0.69 25.52 -8.07
CA ILE A 9 0.94 24.31 -7.30
C ILE A 9 2.00 24.64 -6.24
N ASP A 10 1.65 24.47 -4.97
CA ASP A 10 2.56 24.70 -3.83
C ASP A 10 3.49 23.50 -3.60
N GLY A 11 2.97 22.28 -3.74
CA GLY A 11 3.75 21.05 -3.60
C GLY A 11 2.96 19.80 -3.98
N ILE A 12 3.65 18.66 -3.98
CA ILE A 12 3.07 17.35 -4.28
C ILE A 12 3.30 16.44 -3.08
N ARG A 13 2.22 15.89 -2.52
CA ARG A 13 2.28 14.87 -1.47
C ARG A 13 2.16 13.50 -2.12
N PHE A 14 3.17 12.66 -1.91
CA PHE A 14 3.13 11.27 -2.35
C PHE A 14 2.46 10.41 -1.28
N SER A 15 1.60 9.50 -1.71
CA SER A 15 0.93 8.52 -0.85
C SER A 15 0.71 7.21 -1.61
N VAL A 16 0.40 6.15 -0.87
CA VAL A 16 -0.10 4.91 -1.46
C VAL A 16 -1.62 5.02 -1.54
N TRP A 17 -2.20 4.76 -2.71
CA TRP A 17 -3.64 4.88 -2.89
C TRP A 17 -4.38 3.78 -2.14
N SER A 18 -5.41 4.17 -1.40
CA SER A 18 -6.34 3.22 -0.81
C SER A 18 -7.24 2.59 -1.88
N PRO A 19 -7.72 1.35 -1.69
CA PRO A 19 -8.70 0.74 -2.59
C PRO A 19 -9.98 1.58 -2.73
N THR A 20 -10.36 2.31 -1.68
CA THR A 20 -11.51 3.22 -1.69
C THR A 20 -11.27 4.42 -2.61
N GLU A 21 -10.08 4.99 -2.63
CA GLU A 21 -9.74 6.10 -3.54
C GLU A 21 -9.67 5.63 -4.98
N ILE A 22 -9.04 4.48 -5.25
CA ILE A 22 -8.96 3.91 -6.61
C ILE A 22 -10.36 3.78 -7.22
N ARG A 23 -11.31 3.19 -6.47
CA ARG A 23 -12.71 3.05 -6.92
C ARG A 23 -13.40 4.40 -7.10
N LYS A 24 -13.15 5.37 -6.21
CA LYS A 24 -13.76 6.71 -6.28
C LYS A 24 -13.28 7.52 -7.48
N TYR A 25 -12.01 7.43 -7.84
CA TYR A 25 -11.45 8.10 -9.02
C TYR A 25 -11.77 7.39 -10.33
N SER A 26 -12.16 6.12 -10.25
CA SER A 26 -12.48 5.32 -11.42
C SER A 26 -13.86 5.65 -11.99
N VAL A 27 -13.93 5.75 -13.32
CA VAL A 27 -15.19 5.99 -14.05
C VAL A 27 -15.86 4.70 -14.53
N ALA A 28 -15.11 3.59 -14.54
CA ALA A 28 -15.55 2.30 -15.04
C ALA A 28 -14.76 1.16 -14.38
N GLU A 29 -15.47 0.10 -14.00
CA GLU A 29 -14.87 -1.19 -13.70
C GLU A 29 -14.65 -1.95 -15.02
N ILE A 30 -13.47 -2.54 -15.18
CA ILE A 30 -13.10 -3.33 -16.35
C ILE A 30 -13.33 -4.80 -16.04
N THR A 31 -14.28 -5.39 -16.74
CA THR A 31 -14.75 -6.77 -16.52
C THR A 31 -14.56 -7.66 -17.75
N ALA A 32 -14.50 -7.06 -18.95
CA ALA A 32 -14.35 -7.78 -20.20
C ALA A 32 -12.89 -7.74 -20.69
N PRO A 33 -12.28 -8.88 -21.04
CA PRO A 33 -10.94 -8.90 -21.62
C PRO A 33 -10.93 -8.44 -23.10
N GLU A 34 -12.07 -8.53 -23.79
CA GLU A 34 -12.19 -8.14 -25.20
C GLU A 34 -12.14 -6.62 -25.37
N THR A 35 -11.50 -6.16 -26.45
CA THR A 35 -11.41 -4.74 -26.80
C THR A 35 -12.53 -4.31 -27.75
N TYR A 36 -12.79 -5.11 -28.77
CA TYR A 36 -13.81 -4.88 -29.79
C TYR A 36 -14.68 -6.13 -29.96
N ASP A 37 -15.96 -5.93 -30.28
CA ASP A 37 -16.88 -7.01 -30.62
C ASP A 37 -16.73 -7.44 -32.09
N GLU A 38 -17.54 -8.41 -32.51
CA GLU A 38 -17.54 -8.95 -33.89
C GLU A 38 -17.88 -7.89 -34.95
N ASP A 39 -18.59 -6.82 -34.56
CA ASP A 39 -18.95 -5.70 -35.42
C ASP A 39 -17.86 -4.62 -35.46
N GLY A 40 -16.76 -4.80 -34.71
CA GLY A 40 -15.64 -3.85 -34.62
C GLY A 40 -15.91 -2.66 -33.70
N MET A 41 -16.96 -2.72 -32.88
CA MET A 41 -17.34 -1.69 -31.92
C MET A 41 -16.69 -1.96 -30.56
N ALA A 42 -16.39 -0.90 -29.81
CA ALA A 42 -15.73 -1.05 -28.52
C ALA A 42 -16.65 -1.74 -27.49
N VAL A 43 -16.12 -2.75 -26.80
CA VAL A 43 -16.86 -3.52 -25.79
C VAL A 43 -17.05 -2.68 -24.52
N GLN A 44 -18.29 -2.58 -24.04
CA GLN A 44 -18.59 -1.94 -22.75
C GLN A 44 -18.00 -2.76 -21.60
N GLY A 45 -17.29 -2.10 -20.69
CA GLY A 45 -16.53 -2.77 -19.63
C GLY A 45 -15.23 -3.43 -20.10
N GLY A 46 -14.85 -3.25 -21.37
CA GLY A 46 -13.55 -3.64 -21.92
C GLY A 46 -12.51 -2.52 -21.81
N LEU A 47 -11.29 -2.77 -22.29
CA LEU A 47 -10.21 -1.77 -22.25
C LEU A 47 -10.45 -0.55 -23.16
N MET A 48 -11.32 -0.69 -24.16
CA MET A 48 -11.69 0.39 -25.08
C MET A 48 -13.02 1.07 -24.70
N ASP A 49 -13.50 0.88 -23.47
CA ASP A 49 -14.74 1.51 -22.99
C ASP A 49 -14.69 3.04 -23.16
N GLY A 50 -15.68 3.60 -23.85
CA GLY A 50 -15.73 5.02 -24.20
C GLY A 50 -15.80 5.98 -22.99
N ARG A 51 -16.00 5.47 -21.77
CA ARG A 51 -15.88 6.23 -20.53
C ARG A 51 -14.42 6.54 -20.17
N LEU A 52 -13.47 5.68 -20.55
CA LEU A 52 -12.05 5.87 -20.26
C LEU A 52 -11.40 6.96 -21.12
N GLY A 53 -12.04 7.30 -22.24
CA GLY A 53 -11.57 8.32 -23.16
C GLY A 53 -12.05 8.02 -24.57
N THR A 54 -11.54 8.79 -25.53
CA THR A 54 -11.78 8.53 -26.95
C THR A 54 -10.50 8.84 -27.72
N LEU A 55 -10.15 7.96 -28.65
CA LEU A 55 -9.02 8.13 -29.57
C LEU A 55 -9.51 8.59 -30.95
N GLU A 56 -10.72 8.20 -31.34
CA GLU A 56 -11.26 8.42 -32.67
C GLU A 56 -11.67 9.90 -32.90
N PRO A 57 -11.21 10.52 -34.00
CA PRO A 57 -11.65 11.85 -34.38
C PRO A 57 -13.17 11.91 -34.58
N GLY A 58 -13.83 12.86 -33.92
CA GLY A 58 -15.29 13.07 -34.03
C GLY A 58 -16.12 12.27 -33.03
N GLN A 59 -15.56 11.23 -32.40
CA GLN A 59 -16.20 10.58 -31.26
C GLN A 59 -16.02 11.45 -30.00
N LYS A 60 -17.04 11.43 -29.14
CA LYS A 60 -17.03 12.13 -27.85
C LYS A 60 -16.82 11.12 -26.73
N CYS A 61 -16.00 11.49 -25.75
CA CYS A 61 -15.84 10.70 -24.53
C CYS A 61 -17.16 10.67 -23.75
N LEU A 62 -17.54 9.48 -23.26
CA LEU A 62 -18.79 9.28 -22.52
C LEU A 62 -18.76 9.89 -21.10
N THR A 63 -17.56 10.20 -20.59
CA THR A 63 -17.39 10.80 -19.25
C THR A 63 -17.38 12.33 -19.29
N CYS A 64 -16.56 12.92 -20.15
CA CYS A 64 -16.39 14.39 -20.18
C CYS A 64 -17.06 15.08 -21.38
N GLY A 65 -17.55 14.33 -22.38
CA GLY A 65 -18.18 14.89 -23.59
C GLY A 65 -17.22 15.58 -24.57
N ASN A 66 -15.93 15.68 -24.24
CA ASN A 66 -14.92 16.25 -25.12
C ASN A 66 -14.53 15.27 -26.24
N THR A 67 -13.99 15.81 -27.33
CA THR A 67 -13.36 15.03 -28.40
C THR A 67 -11.94 14.59 -28.00
N SER A 68 -11.34 13.68 -28.77
CA SER A 68 -10.00 13.14 -28.51
C SER A 68 -8.93 14.23 -28.29
N ALA A 69 -9.02 15.36 -29.00
CA ALA A 69 -8.08 16.48 -28.87
C ALA A 69 -8.14 17.22 -27.53
N ARG A 70 -9.24 17.12 -26.77
CA ARG A 70 -9.44 17.85 -25.50
C ARG A 70 -9.75 16.94 -24.31
N CYS A 71 -9.85 15.64 -24.55
CA CYS A 71 -10.10 14.66 -23.50
C CYS A 71 -8.79 14.37 -22.74
N PRO A 72 -8.73 14.60 -21.42
CA PRO A 72 -7.52 14.34 -20.63
C PRO A 72 -7.31 12.83 -20.33
N GLY A 73 -8.30 11.99 -20.64
CA GLY A 73 -8.34 10.59 -20.23
C GLY A 73 -8.95 10.40 -18.84
N HIS A 74 -9.48 9.20 -18.60
CA HIS A 74 -10.18 8.86 -17.36
C HIS A 74 -9.76 7.47 -16.88
N PHE A 75 -9.53 7.33 -15.58
CA PHE A 75 -9.06 6.08 -15.01
C PHE A 75 -10.18 5.03 -14.91
N GLY A 76 -9.86 3.81 -15.29
CA GLY A 76 -10.61 2.60 -14.95
C GLY A 76 -10.02 1.89 -13.74
N HIS A 77 -10.70 0.88 -13.23
CA HIS A 77 -10.14 -0.05 -12.25
C HIS A 77 -10.54 -1.49 -12.56
N ILE A 78 -9.74 -2.43 -12.07
CA ILE A 78 -10.05 -3.86 -12.08
C ILE A 78 -10.14 -4.29 -10.62
N GLU A 79 -11.24 -4.92 -10.24
CA GLU A 79 -11.39 -5.51 -8.92
C GLU A 79 -10.64 -6.86 -8.89
N LEU A 80 -9.58 -6.94 -8.10
CA LEU A 80 -8.81 -8.17 -7.96
C LEU A 80 -9.55 -9.14 -7.04
N ALA A 81 -9.73 -10.39 -7.49
CA ALA A 81 -10.38 -11.44 -6.69
C ALA A 81 -9.64 -11.75 -5.39
N GLU A 82 -8.31 -11.62 -5.38
CA GLU A 82 -7.45 -11.83 -4.22
C GLU A 82 -6.39 -10.71 -4.11
N PRO A 83 -5.93 -10.38 -2.89
CA PRO A 83 -4.86 -9.40 -2.72
C PRO A 83 -3.55 -9.91 -3.32
N VAL A 84 -2.85 -9.03 -4.02
CA VAL A 84 -1.55 -9.33 -4.65
C VAL A 84 -0.48 -8.43 -4.03
N PHE A 85 0.72 -8.97 -3.84
CA PHE A 85 1.85 -8.17 -3.39
C PHE A 85 2.31 -7.20 -4.49
N HIS A 86 2.46 -5.93 -4.12
CA HIS A 86 3.12 -4.98 -4.96
C HIS A 86 4.64 -5.15 -4.84
N ILE A 87 5.30 -5.55 -5.93
CA ILE A 87 6.72 -5.96 -5.94
C ILE A 87 7.64 -4.86 -5.40
N ALA A 88 7.35 -3.58 -5.68
CA ALA A 88 8.15 -2.46 -5.20
C ALA A 88 8.18 -2.33 -3.66
N PHE A 89 7.20 -2.91 -2.96
CA PHE A 89 7.10 -2.86 -1.50
C PHE A 89 7.52 -4.17 -0.83
N ILE A 90 8.02 -5.16 -1.57
CA ILE A 90 8.26 -6.50 -1.02
C ILE A 90 9.29 -6.49 0.12
N ASP A 91 10.36 -5.71 -0.02
CA ASP A 91 11.40 -5.59 1.02
C ASP A 91 10.85 -4.86 2.26
N ASN A 92 9.89 -3.93 2.09
CA ASN A 92 9.20 -3.25 3.19
C ASN A 92 8.25 -4.21 3.92
N ILE A 93 7.49 -5.01 3.16
CA ILE A 93 6.60 -6.04 3.71
C ILE A 93 7.41 -7.05 4.52
N TYR A 94 8.56 -7.50 4.00
CA TYR A 94 9.46 -8.40 4.73
C TYR A 94 9.94 -7.80 6.06
N LYS A 95 10.41 -6.55 6.04
CA LYS A 95 10.85 -5.85 7.25
C LYS A 95 9.72 -5.71 8.28
N LEU A 96 8.51 -5.33 7.84
CA LEU A 96 7.35 -5.21 8.72
C LEU A 96 6.97 -6.55 9.37
N LEU A 97 6.99 -7.65 8.62
CA LEU A 97 6.75 -8.99 9.17
C LEU A 97 7.81 -9.40 10.20
N LEU A 98 9.07 -8.99 10.00
CA LEU A 98 10.14 -9.24 10.97
C LEU A 98 10.02 -8.39 12.25
N MET A 99 9.38 -7.23 12.19
CA MET A 99 9.25 -6.31 13.33
C MET A 99 7.99 -6.55 14.15
N THR A 100 6.92 -7.01 13.53
CA THR A 100 5.60 -7.17 14.15
C THR A 100 5.38 -8.59 14.70
N CYS A 101 4.52 -8.70 15.70
CA CYS A 101 4.10 -9.98 16.25
C CYS A 101 3.12 -10.67 15.31
N ARG A 102 3.31 -11.97 15.07
CA ARG A 102 2.43 -12.77 14.21
C ARG A 102 0.95 -12.83 14.66
N SER A 103 0.67 -12.51 15.92
CA SER A 103 -0.66 -12.68 16.51
C SER A 103 -1.34 -11.41 17.01
N CYS A 104 -0.60 -10.46 17.57
CA CYS A 104 -1.18 -9.19 18.03
C CYS A 104 -0.78 -8.00 17.17
N SER A 105 0.06 -8.21 16.14
CA SER A 105 0.55 -7.21 15.19
C SER A 105 1.30 -6.00 15.79
N ARG A 106 1.45 -5.92 17.12
CA ARG A 106 2.32 -4.96 17.80
C ARG A 106 3.79 -5.22 17.48
N LEU A 107 4.61 -4.19 17.58
CA LEU A 107 6.07 -4.32 17.51
C LEU A 107 6.60 -5.31 18.57
N LYS A 108 7.58 -6.12 18.21
CA LYS A 108 8.20 -7.10 19.14
C LYS A 108 9.21 -6.43 20.08
N ILE A 109 8.83 -5.32 20.69
CA ILE A 109 9.65 -4.52 21.61
C ILE A 109 8.81 -4.16 22.84
N PRO A 110 9.37 -4.20 24.07
CA PRO A 110 8.66 -3.79 25.26
C PRO A 110 8.11 -2.37 25.16
N GLN A 111 6.92 -2.13 25.76
CA GLN A 111 6.24 -0.84 25.67
C GLN A 111 7.10 0.32 26.21
N ASP A 112 7.83 0.11 27.31
CA ASP A 112 8.71 1.13 27.89
C ASP A 112 9.73 1.67 26.87
N HIS A 113 10.30 0.79 26.04
CA HIS A 113 11.23 1.17 24.98
C HIS A 113 10.54 1.86 23.81
N LEU A 114 9.30 1.51 23.50
CA LEU A 114 8.52 2.21 22.47
C LEU A 114 8.21 3.64 22.92
N ASP A 115 7.87 3.83 24.19
CA ASP A 115 7.57 5.14 24.77
C ASP A 115 8.82 6.04 24.80
N GLU A 116 9.99 5.47 25.11
CA GLU A 116 11.28 6.16 24.99
C GLU A 116 11.55 6.63 23.55
N LEU A 117 11.36 5.75 22.57
CA LEU A 117 11.56 6.06 21.15
C LEU A 117 10.57 7.13 20.65
N ALA A 118 9.32 7.07 21.10
CA ALA A 118 8.31 8.08 20.78
C ALA A 118 8.70 9.46 21.33
N ARG A 119 9.21 9.52 22.56
CA ARG A 119 9.73 10.77 23.16
C ARG A 119 10.96 11.31 22.43
N VAL A 120 11.83 10.44 21.91
CA VAL A 120 12.95 10.87 21.08
C VAL A 120 12.41 11.43 19.77
N LYS A 121 11.47 10.76 19.12
CA LYS A 121 10.91 11.18 17.83
C LYS A 121 10.21 12.54 17.91
N SER A 122 9.51 12.86 19.00
CA SER A 122 8.81 14.14 19.16
C SER A 122 9.72 15.36 19.35
N ARG A 123 11.03 15.17 19.58
CA ARG A 123 11.98 16.29 19.78
C ARG A 123 12.46 16.81 18.42
N GLU A 124 12.00 17.98 18.01
CA GLU A 124 12.32 18.64 16.73
C GLU A 124 13.73 19.24 16.62
N ALA A 125 14.74 18.61 17.22
CA ALA A 125 16.11 19.07 17.08
C ALA A 125 16.79 18.47 15.84
N ALA A 126 17.72 19.21 15.21
CA ALA A 126 18.39 18.79 13.99
C ALA A 126 19.16 17.46 14.12
N TYR A 127 19.71 17.17 15.32
CA TYR A 127 20.35 15.88 15.62
C TYR A 127 19.33 14.72 15.62
N THR A 128 18.07 15.03 15.90
CA THR A 128 17.01 14.04 16.02
C THR A 128 16.62 13.48 14.65
N ILE A 129 16.73 14.23 13.56
CA ILE A 129 16.42 13.76 12.19
C ILE A 129 17.30 12.56 11.81
N VAL A 130 18.61 12.63 12.10
CA VAL A 130 19.54 11.52 11.87
C VAL A 130 19.21 10.35 12.79
N SER A 131 18.82 10.62 14.03
CA SER A 131 18.40 9.58 14.97
C SER A 131 17.09 8.91 14.57
N GLN A 132 16.12 9.66 14.05
CA GLN A 132 14.81 9.18 13.61
C GLN A 132 14.94 8.19 12.46
N LYS A 133 15.83 8.47 11.49
CA LYS A 133 16.12 7.53 10.40
C LYS A 133 16.68 6.19 10.86
N ARG A 134 17.33 6.14 12.03
CA ARG A 134 17.91 4.92 12.61
C ARG A 134 16.93 4.15 13.49
N ILE A 135 15.80 4.76 13.90
CA ILE A 135 14.82 4.09 14.76
C ILE A 135 14.30 2.79 14.12
N PRO A 136 13.85 2.76 12.84
CA PRO A 136 13.33 1.53 12.25
C PRO A 136 14.36 0.42 12.15
N GLU A 137 15.62 0.76 11.84
CA GLU A 137 16.72 -0.20 11.78
C GLU A 137 17.04 -0.78 13.16
N GLY A 138 17.09 0.07 14.19
CA GLY A 138 17.29 -0.38 15.58
C GLY A 138 16.13 -1.25 16.09
N ILE A 139 14.90 -0.93 15.70
CA ILE A 139 13.72 -1.75 16.01
C ILE A 139 13.85 -3.12 15.33
N LEU A 140 14.22 -3.14 14.05
CA LEU A 140 14.40 -4.37 13.27
C LEU A 140 15.43 -5.32 13.90
N GLU A 141 16.59 -4.80 14.32
CA GLU A 141 17.65 -5.60 14.93
C GLU A 141 17.21 -6.25 16.26
N LYS A 142 16.46 -5.52 17.09
CA LYS A 142 15.92 -6.03 18.35
C LYS A 142 14.77 -7.02 18.10
N ALA A 143 13.83 -6.66 17.25
CA ALA A 143 12.63 -7.44 16.97
C ALA A 143 12.94 -8.79 16.28
N ARG A 144 13.98 -8.86 15.45
CA ARG A 144 14.42 -10.12 14.82
C ARG A 144 14.93 -11.15 15.83
N LYS A 145 15.50 -10.70 16.95
CA LYS A 145 16.05 -11.57 18.00
C LYS A 145 14.99 -12.02 19.02
N ALA A 146 13.83 -11.36 19.05
CA ALA A 146 12.75 -11.66 19.98
C ALA A 146 12.08 -13.00 19.61
N LYS A 147 12.25 -14.00 20.46
CA LYS A 147 11.61 -15.33 20.34
C LYS A 147 10.19 -15.37 20.91
N GLU A 148 9.84 -14.40 21.75
CA GLU A 148 8.53 -14.28 22.38
C GLU A 148 8.05 -12.83 22.28
N CYS A 149 6.73 -12.65 22.13
CA CYS A 149 6.16 -11.30 22.06
C CYS A 149 6.02 -10.69 23.47
N PRO A 150 6.56 -9.48 23.72
CA PRO A 150 6.45 -8.82 25.02
C PRO A 150 5.03 -8.36 25.37
N HIS A 151 4.10 -8.33 24.40
CA HIS A 151 2.73 -7.87 24.60
C HIS A 151 1.72 -9.00 24.82
N CYS A 152 1.91 -10.16 24.16
CA CYS A 152 0.94 -11.26 24.20
C CYS A 152 1.53 -12.62 24.61
N GLY A 153 2.84 -12.71 24.86
CA GLY A 153 3.51 -13.95 25.29
C GLY A 153 3.57 -15.06 24.24
N LYS A 154 3.11 -14.82 23.01
CA LYS A 154 3.15 -15.85 21.96
C LYS A 154 4.56 -16.00 21.39
N ALA A 155 4.97 -17.25 21.18
CA ALA A 155 6.21 -17.59 20.48
C ALA A 155 6.24 -17.01 19.06
N GLN A 156 7.41 -16.53 18.67
CA GLN A 156 7.71 -15.97 17.36
C GLN A 156 8.54 -16.97 16.58
N TYR A 157 8.16 -17.18 15.33
CA TYR A 157 8.77 -18.15 14.44
C TYR A 157 9.75 -17.50 13.49
N GLU A 158 10.69 -18.30 12.98
CA GLU A 158 11.62 -17.84 11.96
C GLU A 158 10.87 -17.63 10.64
N LEU A 159 11.11 -16.46 10.03
CA LEU A 159 10.56 -16.11 8.73
C LEU A 159 11.65 -16.25 7.67
N ILE A 160 11.39 -17.10 6.68
CA ILE A 160 12.22 -17.24 5.47
C ILE A 160 11.54 -16.44 4.36
N PHE A 161 12.34 -15.60 3.71
CA PHE A 161 11.91 -14.87 2.53
C PHE A 161 12.75 -15.28 1.33
N THR A 162 12.06 -15.81 0.32
CA THR A 162 12.65 -16.14 -0.98
C THR A 162 12.00 -15.23 -2.03
N LYS A 163 12.82 -14.42 -2.70
CA LYS A 163 12.35 -13.53 -3.77
C LYS A 163 11.71 -14.34 -4.91
N PRO A 164 10.69 -13.81 -5.61
CA PRO A 164 10.17 -12.45 -5.51
C PRO A 164 9.08 -12.23 -4.46
N THR A 165 8.32 -13.25 -4.06
CA THR A 165 7.09 -13.07 -3.24
C THR A 165 6.81 -14.22 -2.27
N ASN A 166 7.79 -15.10 -2.01
CA ASN A 166 7.58 -16.28 -1.17
C ASN A 166 8.01 -16.02 0.27
N PHE A 167 7.02 -15.99 1.18
CA PHE A 167 7.22 -15.89 2.62
C PHE A 167 6.85 -17.21 3.28
N ILE A 168 7.75 -17.77 4.09
CA ILE A 168 7.57 -19.04 4.78
C ILE A 168 7.84 -18.85 6.26
N GLU A 169 6.89 -19.22 7.11
CA GLU A 169 6.99 -19.23 8.57
C GLU A 169 7.33 -20.65 9.04
N LYS A 170 8.50 -20.84 9.68
CA LYS A 170 8.94 -22.13 10.23
C LYS A 170 8.30 -22.39 11.58
N THR A 171 7.25 -23.20 11.59
CA THR A 171 6.58 -23.64 12.81
C THR A 171 7.11 -24.99 13.27
N GLU A 172 6.79 -25.39 14.50
CA GLU A 172 7.12 -26.74 15.02
C GLU A 172 6.46 -27.86 14.19
N ALA A 173 5.33 -27.57 13.53
CA ALA A 173 4.60 -28.49 12.67
C ALA A 173 5.12 -28.53 11.21
N GLY A 174 6.13 -27.72 10.88
CA GLY A 174 6.72 -27.62 9.54
C GLY A 174 6.72 -26.21 8.97
N GLU A 175 6.98 -26.12 7.66
CA GLU A 175 7.05 -24.88 6.91
C GLU A 175 5.67 -24.45 6.40
N ASN A 176 5.20 -23.29 6.86
CA ASN A 176 3.91 -22.74 6.45
C ASN A 176 4.11 -21.52 5.53
N ARG A 177 3.58 -21.60 4.30
CA ARG A 177 3.63 -20.46 3.36
C ARG A 177 2.62 -19.40 3.75
N LEU A 178 3.08 -18.16 3.93
CA LEU A 178 2.20 -17.03 4.20
C LEU A 178 1.63 -16.47 2.88
N LEU A 179 0.31 -16.57 2.74
CA LEU A 179 -0.42 -16.01 1.59
C LEU A 179 -0.59 -14.48 1.75
N PRO A 180 -0.75 -13.73 0.63
CA PRO A 180 -0.99 -12.29 0.67
C PRO A 180 -2.16 -11.88 1.57
N MET A 181 -3.25 -12.65 1.55
CA MET A 181 -4.41 -12.43 2.43
C MET A 181 -4.03 -12.45 3.91
N THR A 182 -3.24 -13.44 4.33
CA THR A 182 -2.79 -13.60 5.71
C THR A 182 -1.91 -12.44 6.15
N ILE A 183 -0.98 -12.03 5.29
CA ILE A 183 -0.08 -10.90 5.56
C ILE A 183 -0.86 -9.59 5.64
N ARG A 184 -1.80 -9.36 4.72
CA ARG A 184 -2.70 -8.20 4.75
C ARG A 184 -3.51 -8.15 6.05
N ALA A 185 -4.07 -9.28 6.48
CA ALA A 185 -4.84 -9.35 7.72
C ALA A 185 -3.99 -9.04 8.97
N ARG A 186 -2.72 -9.47 8.99
CA ARG A 186 -1.77 -9.11 10.05
C ARG A 186 -1.50 -7.60 10.04
N PHE A 187 -1.23 -7.02 8.88
CA PHE A 187 -0.88 -5.60 8.76
C PHE A 187 -2.03 -4.66 9.10
N PHE A 188 -3.27 -5.07 8.82
CA PHE A 188 -4.45 -4.29 9.19
C PHE A 188 -4.62 -4.09 10.69
N GLN A 189 -3.99 -4.94 11.52
CA GLN A 189 -4.07 -4.85 12.98
C GLN A 189 -2.90 -4.07 13.60
N ILE A 190 -1.96 -3.57 12.80
CA ILE A 190 -0.84 -2.76 13.30
C ILE A 190 -1.40 -1.39 13.73
N PRO A 191 -1.17 -0.92 14.96
CA PRO A 191 -1.61 0.41 15.38
C PRO A 191 -0.84 1.52 14.68
N ASP A 192 -1.51 2.64 14.43
CA ASP A 192 -0.92 3.83 13.80
C ASP A 192 0.30 4.37 14.55
N ALA A 193 0.30 4.28 15.89
CA ALA A 193 1.44 4.68 16.71
C ALA A 193 2.70 3.83 16.42
N ASP A 194 2.53 2.52 16.17
CA ASP A 194 3.62 1.62 15.82
C ASP A 194 4.10 1.91 14.38
N LEU A 195 3.20 2.23 13.44
CA LEU A 195 3.53 2.62 12.07
C LEU A 195 4.31 3.95 12.02
N ASP A 196 3.87 4.94 12.80
CA ASP A 196 4.53 6.23 12.91
C ASP A 196 5.97 6.05 13.41
N LEU A 197 6.20 5.25 14.46
CA LEU A 197 7.55 4.95 14.95
C LEU A 197 8.48 4.32 13.91
N LEU A 198 7.91 3.55 12.98
CA LEU A 198 8.62 2.94 11.87
C LEU A 198 8.85 3.89 10.68
N GLY A 199 8.32 5.11 10.74
CA GLY A 199 8.42 6.12 9.68
C GLY A 199 7.43 5.91 8.53
N TYR A 200 6.36 5.14 8.75
CA TYR A 200 5.23 5.07 7.83
C TYR A 200 4.22 6.16 8.19
N ASP A 201 3.56 6.71 7.16
CA ASP A 201 2.45 7.63 7.32
C ASP A 201 1.14 6.83 7.44
N PRO A 202 0.41 6.92 8.56
CA PRO A 202 -0.87 6.24 8.74
C PRO A 202 -2.06 7.01 8.13
N SER A 203 -1.86 8.25 7.68
CA SER A 203 -2.93 9.15 7.20
C SER A 203 -3.40 8.91 5.77
#